data_AF-A0A2D5HGX2-F1
#
_entry.id   AF-A0A2D5HGX2-F1
#
_cell.length_a   1.000
_cell.length_b   1.000
_cell.length_c   1.000
_cell.angle_alpha   90.00
_cell.angle_beta   90.00
_cell.angle_gamma   90.00
#
_symmetry.space_group_name_H-M   'P 1'
#
loop_
_entity.id
_entity.type
_entity.pdbx_description
1 polymer ?
#
loop_
_entity_poly.entity_id
_entity_poly.type
_entity_poly.pdbx_seq_one_letter_code
_entity_poly.pdbx_strand_id
1 'polypeptide(L)'
;MFSRNQWHWRSRLSRQRHDLGRLTVARKTNILTAAKVKSLTKPGLHPDGERLYLEISKTGTKRWTYIFTFEGRRRQKGLGPYPEVSLQQARAKRHEADAMVRRGVDPIQAKPIVHLTL
;
A
#
# COMPACT_ATOMS: atom_id res chain seq x y z
N MET A 1 -61.28 9.81 12.78
CA MET A 1 -60.85 10.29 11.45
C MET A 1 -59.39 10.71 11.52
N PHE A 2 -58.59 10.23 10.57
CA PHE A 2 -57.14 10.40 10.47
C PHE A 2 -56.71 11.82 9.99
N SER A 3 -55.40 12.12 10.17
CA SER A 3 -54.61 13.23 9.58
C SER A 3 -54.74 14.60 10.28
N ARG A 4 -53.71 15.45 10.41
CA ARG A 4 -52.47 15.63 9.63
C ARG A 4 -51.52 16.61 10.37
N ASN A 5 -50.22 16.30 10.43
CA ASN A 5 -49.02 17.16 10.29
C ASN A 5 -48.96 18.51 11.06
N GLN A 6 -47.89 18.88 11.76
CA GLN A 6 -46.60 19.27 11.15
C GLN A 6 -45.48 19.34 12.20
N TRP A 7 -44.36 18.71 11.85
CA TRP A 7 -43.13 18.63 12.62
C TRP A 7 -42.33 19.94 12.49
N HIS A 8 -42.31 20.76 13.54
CA HIS A 8 -41.36 21.86 13.69
C HIS A 8 -40.38 21.55 14.83
N TRP A 9 -39.34 20.76 14.54
CA TRP A 9 -38.10 20.84 15.31
C TRP A 9 -36.98 21.20 14.34
N ARG A 10 -36.63 22.49 14.32
CA ARG A 10 -35.43 22.97 13.63
C ARG A 10 -34.31 23.04 14.66
N SER A 11 -33.17 22.50 14.23
CA SER A 11 -31.82 23.01 14.48
C SER A 11 -31.00 22.36 15.59
N ARG A 12 -29.85 21.86 15.11
CA ARG A 12 -28.57 21.71 15.82
C ARG A 12 -28.51 20.52 16.79
N LEU A 13 -28.21 19.35 16.21
CA LEU A 13 -27.10 18.45 16.59
C LEU A 13 -27.13 17.18 15.70
N SER A 14 -27.05 17.35 14.38
CA SER A 14 -26.75 16.23 13.47
C SER A 14 -25.25 16.16 13.24
N ARG A 15 -24.54 15.53 14.18
CA ARG A 15 -23.21 14.95 13.92
C ARG A 15 -22.73 14.00 15.02
N GLN A 16 -23.61 13.22 15.64
CA GLN A 16 -23.18 12.01 16.33
C GLN A 16 -23.02 10.88 15.28
N ARG A 17 -21.98 11.00 14.44
CA ARG A 17 -21.53 9.85 13.65
C ARG A 17 -20.87 8.90 14.64
N HIS A 18 -21.37 7.68 14.70
CA HIS A 18 -20.84 6.58 15.48
C HIS A 18 -19.35 6.35 15.17
N ASP A 19 -18.45 6.90 15.99
CA ASP A 19 -17.00 6.68 15.93
C ASP A 19 -16.59 5.38 16.66
N LEU A 20 -17.37 4.32 16.49
CA LEU A 20 -17.09 2.98 17.05
C LEU A 20 -17.11 1.92 15.95
N GLY A 21 -16.17 2.03 15.00
CA GLY A 21 -16.22 1.18 13.79
C GLY A 21 -14.90 0.86 13.11
N ARG A 22 -13.74 1.03 13.77
CA ARG A 22 -12.50 0.49 13.23
C ARG A 22 -11.50 0.12 14.33
N LEU A 23 -11.82 -0.94 15.08
CA LEU A 23 -10.77 -1.82 15.57
C LEU A 23 -10.09 -2.39 14.33
N THR A 24 -9.00 -1.75 13.90
CA THR A 24 -8.19 -2.23 12.78
C THR A 24 -7.66 -3.60 13.15
N VAL A 25 -8.26 -4.68 12.62
CA VAL A 25 -7.57 -5.98 12.59
C VAL A 25 -6.23 -5.72 11.92
N ALA A 26 -5.14 -5.95 12.65
CA ALA A 26 -3.80 -5.79 12.10
C ALA A 26 -3.72 -6.61 10.81
N ARG A 27 -3.49 -5.94 9.68
CA ARG A 27 -3.38 -6.63 8.39
C ARG A 27 -2.11 -7.48 8.44
N LYS A 28 -2.24 -8.77 8.13
CA LYS A 28 -1.11 -9.70 8.04
C LYS A 28 -0.02 -9.13 7.11
N THR A 29 1.22 -9.11 7.58
CA THR A 29 2.41 -8.69 6.84
C THR A 29 3.33 -9.89 6.57
N ASN A 30 4.32 -9.72 5.68
CA ASN A 30 5.29 -10.74 5.29
C ASN A 30 4.63 -12.07 4.85
N ILE A 31 3.58 -11.96 4.05
CA ILE A 31 2.72 -13.08 3.62
C ILE A 31 3.47 -14.03 2.67
N LEU A 32 4.36 -13.50 1.82
CA LEU A 32 5.07 -14.31 0.86
C LEU A 32 6.28 -14.98 1.49
N THR A 33 6.60 -16.17 0.96
CA THR A 33 7.86 -16.88 1.18
C THR A 33 8.64 -16.93 -0.12
N ALA A 34 9.97 -17.13 -0.06
CA ALA A 34 10.80 -17.24 -1.27
C ALA A 34 10.33 -18.36 -2.21
N ALA A 35 9.96 -19.52 -1.63
CA ALA A 35 9.40 -20.64 -2.39
C ALA A 35 8.08 -20.26 -3.09
N LYS A 36 7.19 -19.51 -2.42
CA LYS A 36 5.94 -19.04 -3.01
C LYS A 36 6.18 -18.04 -4.14
N VAL A 37 7.11 -17.09 -3.96
CA VAL A 37 7.50 -16.12 -4.99
C VAL A 37 7.99 -16.83 -6.24
N LYS A 38 8.82 -17.87 -6.08
CA LYS A 38 9.33 -18.67 -7.19
C LYS A 38 8.20 -19.35 -7.98
N SER A 39 7.23 -19.95 -7.30
CA SER A 39 6.16 -20.72 -7.95
C SER A 39 5.00 -19.89 -8.52
N LEU A 40 4.82 -18.63 -8.10
CA LEU A 40 3.75 -17.78 -8.64
C LEU A 40 3.98 -17.45 -10.12
N THR A 41 2.97 -17.67 -10.96
CA THR A 41 3.01 -17.37 -12.41
C THR A 41 1.83 -16.53 -12.88
N LYS A 42 0.74 -16.49 -12.12
CA LYS A 42 -0.48 -15.75 -12.48
C LYS A 42 -0.17 -14.25 -12.58
N PRO A 43 -0.45 -13.59 -13.72
CA PRO A 43 -0.32 -12.14 -13.85
C PRO A 43 -1.14 -11.38 -12.80
N GLY A 44 -0.63 -10.23 -12.36
CA GLY A 44 -1.28 -9.36 -11.38
C GLY A 44 -0.41 -9.03 -10.17
N LEU A 45 -1.03 -8.43 -9.16
CA LEU A 45 -0.40 -7.99 -7.92
C LEU A 45 -0.60 -9.03 -6.81
N HIS A 46 0.51 -9.56 -6.30
CA HIS A 46 0.53 -10.53 -5.20
C HIS A 46 1.04 -9.85 -3.93
N PRO A 47 0.21 -9.63 -2.90
CA PRO A 47 0.60 -8.86 -1.73
C PRO A 47 1.58 -9.65 -0.85
N ASP A 48 2.67 -8.99 -0.45
CA ASP A 48 3.49 -9.42 0.69
C ASP A 48 3.03 -8.77 2.00
N GLY A 49 2.29 -7.66 1.93
CA GLY A 49 1.89 -6.85 3.07
C GLY A 49 2.62 -5.51 3.10
N GLU A 50 2.20 -4.58 3.96
CA GLU A 50 2.81 -3.24 4.06
C GLU A 50 2.88 -2.48 2.73
N ARG A 51 1.92 -2.75 1.84
CA ARG A 51 1.83 -2.20 0.48
C ARG A 51 2.99 -2.61 -0.44
N LEU A 52 3.73 -3.65 -0.07
CA LEU A 52 4.66 -4.38 -0.94
C LEU A 52 3.90 -5.45 -1.73
N TYR A 53 4.18 -5.51 -3.02
CA TYR A 53 3.62 -6.48 -3.95
C TYR A 53 4.71 -7.09 -4.82
N LEU A 54 4.58 -8.38 -5.10
CA LEU A 54 5.17 -9.00 -6.28
C LEU A 54 4.21 -8.76 -7.46
N GLU A 55 4.64 -7.98 -8.44
CA GLU A 55 3.90 -7.73 -9.65
C GLU A 55 4.38 -8.68 -10.76
N ILE A 56 3.44 -9.42 -11.34
CA ILE A 56 3.69 -10.34 -12.45
C ILE A 56 3.02 -9.76 -13.69
N SER A 57 3.79 -9.51 -14.74
CA SER A 57 3.28 -9.00 -16.01
C SER A 57 2.50 -10.08 -16.77
N LYS A 58 1.83 -9.69 -17.86
CA LYS A 58 1.18 -10.64 -18.79
C LYS A 58 2.18 -11.61 -19.44
N THR A 59 3.44 -11.19 -19.59
CA THR A 59 4.53 -12.01 -20.15
C THR A 59 5.24 -12.85 -19.09
N GLY A 60 4.82 -12.79 -17.83
CA GLY A 60 5.36 -13.58 -16.73
C GLY A 60 6.59 -12.97 -16.04
N THR A 61 7.08 -11.81 -16.49
CA THR A 61 8.18 -11.10 -15.82
C THR A 61 7.73 -10.60 -14.45
N LYS A 62 8.61 -10.73 -13.46
CA LYS A 62 8.31 -10.41 -12.06
C LYS A 62 9.09 -9.18 -11.59
N ARG A 63 8.43 -8.27 -10.87
CA ARG A 63 9.09 -7.14 -10.21
C ARG A 63 8.48 -6.86 -8.85
N TRP A 64 9.26 -6.22 -7.99
CA TRP A 64 8.77 -5.73 -6.70
C TRP A 64 8.22 -4.32 -6.84
N THR A 65 7.01 -4.09 -6.35
CA THR A 65 6.32 -2.81 -6.43
C THR A 65 5.84 -2.40 -5.04
N TYR A 66 6.18 -1.16 -4.65
CA TYR A 66 5.66 -0.51 -3.46
C TYR A 66 4.61 0.52 -3.86
N ILE A 67 3.40 0.36 -3.33
CA ILE A 67 2.27 1.26 -3.61
C ILE A 67 2.03 2.15 -2.39
N PHE A 68 1.98 3.47 -2.57
CA PHE A 68 1.85 4.40 -1.47
C PHE A 68 0.97 5.59 -1.83
N THR A 69 0.63 6.39 -0.83
CA THR A 69 -0.05 7.68 -1.04
C THR A 69 0.89 8.78 -0.63
N PHE A 70 1.07 9.77 -1.49
CA PHE A 70 1.85 10.97 -1.23
C PHE A 70 1.06 12.17 -1.74
N GLU A 71 0.92 13.19 -0.89
CA GLU A 71 0.13 14.39 -1.20
C GLU A 71 -1.29 14.08 -1.72
N GLY A 72 -1.97 13.13 -1.08
CA GLY A 72 -3.33 12.71 -1.44
C GLY A 72 -3.42 11.86 -2.71
N ARG A 73 -2.31 11.59 -3.41
CA ARG A 73 -2.28 10.83 -4.66
C ARG A 73 -1.68 9.45 -4.46
N ARG A 74 -2.36 8.41 -4.97
CA ARG A 74 -1.83 7.04 -5.00
C ARG A 74 -0.75 6.92 -6.06
N ARG A 75 0.44 6.45 -5.67
CA ARG A 75 1.62 6.27 -6.52
C ARG A 75 2.20 4.87 -6.39
N GLN A 76 3.05 4.49 -7.34
CA GLN A 76 3.75 3.19 -7.36
C GLN A 76 5.24 3.39 -7.63
N LYS A 77 6.09 2.73 -6.84
CA LYS A 77 7.54 2.70 -7.00
C LYS A 77 8.01 1.28 -7.26
N GLY A 78 8.75 1.08 -8.35
CA GLY A 78 9.49 -0.15 -8.58
C GLY A 78 10.67 -0.26 -7.60
N LEU A 79 10.84 -1.44 -6.99
CA LEU A 79 11.96 -1.76 -6.09
C LEU A 79 13.01 -2.66 -6.75
N GLY A 80 12.73 -3.11 -7.98
CA GLY A 80 13.62 -3.86 -8.85
C GLY A 80 12.99 -5.15 -9.38
N PRO A 81 13.60 -5.78 -10.39
CA PRO A 81 13.14 -7.04 -10.95
C PRO A 81 13.45 -8.22 -10.02
N TYR A 82 12.66 -9.28 -10.11
CA TYR A 82 12.99 -10.58 -9.53
C TYR A 82 13.58 -11.47 -10.64
N PRO A 83 14.65 -12.26 -10.39
CA PRO A 83 15.21 -12.60 -9.09
C PRO A 83 16.35 -11.70 -8.59
N GLU A 84 16.80 -10.70 -9.36
CA GLU A 84 17.91 -9.81 -8.99
C GLU A 84 17.71 -9.12 -7.63
N VAL A 85 16.46 -8.75 -7.32
CA VAL A 85 16.05 -8.31 -6.00
C VAL A 85 15.29 -9.44 -5.32
N SER A 86 15.85 -9.96 -4.23
CA SER A 86 15.23 -10.98 -3.40
C SER A 86 14.04 -10.42 -2.61
N LEU A 87 13.17 -11.30 -2.09
CA LEU A 87 12.06 -10.90 -1.22
C LEU A 87 12.55 -10.12 0.02
N GLN A 88 13.67 -10.53 0.60
CA GLN A 88 14.26 -9.85 1.76
C GLN A 88 14.75 -8.44 1.38
N GLN A 89 15.46 -8.31 0.26
CA GLN A 89 15.90 -7.01 -0.25
C GLN A 89 14.72 -6.10 -0.60
N ALA A 90 13.65 -6.65 -1.17
CA ALA A 90 12.43 -5.90 -1.47
C ALA A 90 11.78 -5.34 -0.21
N ARG A 91 11.72 -6.11 0.88
CA ARG A 91 11.25 -5.64 2.19
C ARG A 91 12.12 -4.51 2.74
N ALA A 92 13.45 -4.64 2.67
CA ALA A 92 14.38 -3.59 3.10
C ALA A 92 14.19 -2.29 2.30
N LYS A 93 14.20 -2.36 0.96
CA LYS A 93 13.95 -1.20 0.08
C LYS A 93 12.58 -0.56 0.32
N ARG A 94 11.57 -1.36 0.68
CA ARG A 94 10.25 -0.86 1.05
C ARG A 94 10.26 -0.14 2.39
N HIS A 95 11.02 -0.61 3.39
CA HIS A 95 11.20 0.13 4.65
C HIS A 95 11.82 1.50 4.42
N GLU A 96 12.86 1.58 3.59
CA GLU A 96 13.52 2.84 3.24
C GLU A 96 12.55 3.80 2.53
N ALA A 97 11.83 3.31 1.52
CA ALA A 97 10.84 4.13 0.79
C ALA A 97 9.69 4.60 1.71
N ASP A 98 9.19 3.74 2.58
CA ASP A 98 8.13 4.08 3.54
C ASP A 98 8.62 5.07 4.60
N ALA A 99 9.90 5.02 4.99
CA ALA A 99 10.52 6.04 5.84
C ALA A 99 10.60 7.41 5.14
N MET A 100 10.91 7.46 3.85
CA MET A 100 10.88 8.71 3.06
C MET A 100 9.46 9.31 3.02
N VAL A 101 8.45 8.49 2.73
CA VAL A 101 7.04 8.96 2.72
C VAL A 101 6.65 9.56 4.07
N ARG A 102 7.00 8.91 5.19
CA ARG A 102 6.70 9.42 6.54
C ARG A 102 7.39 10.75 6.84
N ARG A 103 8.52 11.04 6.19
CA ARG A 103 9.26 12.30 6.31
C ARG A 103 8.79 13.37 5.31
N GLY A 104 7.73 13.11 4.54
CA GLY A 104 7.25 14.04 3.52
C GLY A 104 8.13 14.08 2.26
N VAL A 105 8.94 13.06 2.00
CA VAL A 105 9.77 12.95 0.80
C VAL A 105 9.16 11.93 -0.16
N ASP A 106 9.00 12.29 -1.43
CA ASP A 106 8.51 11.35 -2.45
C ASP A 106 9.60 10.33 -2.83
N PRO A 107 9.40 9.02 -2.55
CA PRO A 107 10.37 7.99 -2.86
C PRO A 107 10.64 7.76 -4.36
N ILE A 108 9.77 8.24 -5.24
CA ILE A 108 9.94 8.14 -6.70
C ILE A 108 10.93 9.22 -7.19
N GLN A 109 10.91 10.39 -6.55
CA GLN A 109 11.79 11.51 -6.91
C GLN A 109 13.14 11.45 -6.17
N ALA A 110 13.20 10.73 -5.05
CA ALA A 110 14.44 10.45 -4.35
C ALA A 110 15.43 9.74 -5.30
N LYS A 111 16.58 10.36 -5.54
CA LYS A 111 17.68 9.74 -6.28
C LYS A 111 18.13 8.49 -5.51
N PRO A 112 18.37 7.35 -6.18
CA PRO A 112 19.03 6.24 -5.52
C PRO A 112 20.36 6.74 -4.97
N ILE A 113 20.68 6.36 -3.73
CA ILE A 113 22.04 6.51 -3.21
C ILE A 113 22.86 5.53 -4.04
N VAL A 114 23.45 6.04 -5.13
CA VAL A 114 24.49 5.32 -5.85
C VAL A 114 25.69 5.29 -4.93
N HIS A 115 25.93 4.15 -4.30
CA HIS A 115 27.26 3.88 -3.79
C HIS A 115 28.15 3.84 -5.03
N LEU A 116 28.86 4.93 -5.31
CA LEU A 116 29.92 4.94 -6.32
C LEU A 116 30.96 3.94 -5.81
N THR A 117 30.92 2.72 -6.34
CA THR A 117 32.03 1.80 -6.21
C THR A 117 33.18 2.41 -7.02
N LEU A 118 34.15 2.98 -6.32
CA LEU A 118 35.45 3.35 -6.87
C LEU A 118 36.31 2.09 -7.07
#